data_AF-A0A0N4U4R4-F1
#
_entry.id   AF-A0A0N4U4R4-F1
#
_cell.length_a   1.000
_cell.length_b   1.000
_cell.length_c   1.000
_cell.angle_alpha   90.00
_cell.angle_beta   90.00
_cell.angle_gamma   90.00
#
_symmetry.space_group_name_H-M   'P 1'
#
loop_
_entity.id
_entity.type
_entity.pdbx_description
1 polymer ?
#
loop_
_entity_poly.entity_id
_entity_poly.type
_entity_poly.pdbx_seq_one_letter_code
_entity_poly.pdbx_strand_id
1 'polypeptide(L)'
;MSRAKVPLDFNPYDVLELSKDCTDKEVIKAYRKIALKWHPDKNPDRKEFATQMFLKVSRAFEILSDSAARGAYDQVIAAKSAKVLYAQRRQETENANRRRLREELERREAEAAIKTQLDAEEAVKNFEKEVERLRKEGSKLLQKERENIEKEVHSKANSVGKVAFGDISVIVVSKAGKGSAMLDFQTLRDLEGLSNESGLAEAPLKITWLSERPKYSTFSSIPKQPQTKEVYVSHSQFLDFEQEVLAKMISGSKRKFDET
;
A
#
# COMPACT_ATOMS: atom_id res chain seq x y z
N MET A 1 75.06 35.44 18.35
CA MET A 1 73.63 35.81 18.34
C MET A 1 72.88 34.82 17.47
N SER A 2 72.09 33.92 18.07
CA SER A 2 71.20 33.02 17.34
C SER A 2 70.05 33.84 16.73
N ARG A 3 70.05 34.05 15.40
CA ARG A 3 68.90 34.62 14.70
C ARG A 3 67.74 33.65 14.85
N ALA A 4 66.74 34.01 15.67
CA ALA A 4 65.49 33.28 15.76
C ALA A 4 64.95 33.09 14.33
N LYS A 5 64.78 31.83 13.92
CA LYS A 5 64.41 31.46 12.55
C LYS A 5 62.94 31.86 12.34
N VAL A 6 62.72 33.08 11.84
CA VAL A 6 61.39 33.60 11.53
C VAL A 6 60.73 32.66 10.51
N PRO A 7 59.50 32.19 10.77
CA PRO A 7 58.77 31.39 9.80
C PRO A 7 58.70 32.11 8.45
N LEU A 8 59.06 31.42 7.38
CA LEU A 8 58.90 31.95 6.03
C LEU A 8 57.41 32.02 5.70
N ASP A 9 56.91 33.23 5.50
CA ASP A 9 55.56 33.54 5.03
C ASP A 9 55.43 33.41 3.50
N PHE A 10 56.56 33.24 2.79
CA PHE A 10 56.63 33.15 1.34
C PHE A 10 57.40 31.92 0.88
N ASN A 11 57.20 31.56 -0.39
CA ASN A 11 57.99 30.55 -1.07
C ASN A 11 59.24 31.20 -1.71
N PRO A 12 60.48 30.84 -1.30
CA PRO A 12 61.71 31.36 -1.86
C PRO A 12 61.82 31.19 -3.38
N TYR A 13 61.31 30.08 -3.92
CA TYR A 13 61.31 29.81 -5.36
C TYR A 13 60.43 30.83 -6.10
N ASP A 14 59.24 31.10 -5.59
CA ASP A 14 58.30 32.06 -6.20
C ASP A 14 58.84 33.50 -6.11
N VAL A 15 59.48 33.87 -4.99
CA VAL A 15 60.07 35.19 -4.81
C VAL A 15 61.24 35.44 -5.78
N LEU A 16 62.03 34.41 -6.09
CA LEU A 16 63.11 34.50 -7.07
C LEU A 16 62.65 34.17 -8.51
N GLU A 17 61.37 33.88 -8.72
CA GLU A 17 60.82 33.46 -10.02
C GLU A 17 61.57 32.24 -10.61
N LEU A 18 61.94 31.28 -9.75
CA LEU A 18 62.69 30.07 -10.12
C LEU A 18 61.84 28.80 -9.98
N SER A 19 62.15 27.81 -10.82
CA SER A 19 61.66 26.44 -10.61
C SER A 19 62.40 25.77 -9.45
N LYS A 20 61.76 24.76 -8.85
CA LYS A 20 62.38 23.88 -7.84
C LYS A 20 63.65 23.17 -8.33
N ASP A 21 63.76 22.97 -9.64
CA ASP A 21 64.87 22.26 -10.29
C ASP A 21 66.05 23.20 -10.63
N CYS A 22 66.05 24.44 -10.11
CA CYS A 22 67.06 25.44 -10.46
C CYS A 22 68.46 25.09 -9.95
N THR A 23 69.47 25.51 -10.69
CA THR A 23 70.89 25.39 -10.32
C THR A 23 71.36 26.56 -9.46
N ASP A 24 72.41 26.38 -8.67
CA ASP A 24 72.95 27.44 -7.80
C ASP A 24 73.35 28.71 -8.58
N LYS A 25 73.81 28.54 -9.83
CA LYS A 25 74.13 29.66 -10.74
C LYS A 25 72.89 30.46 -11.11
N GLU A 26 71.76 29.79 -11.33
CA GLU A 26 70.47 30.45 -11.63
C GLU A 26 69.94 31.20 -10.42
N VAL A 27 70.09 30.64 -9.21
CA VAL A 27 69.74 31.30 -7.94
C VAL A 27 70.49 32.63 -7.81
N ILE A 28 71.81 32.63 -8.03
CA ILE A 28 72.63 33.85 -7.97
C ILE A 28 72.21 34.86 -9.04
N LYS A 29 71.95 34.41 -10.27
CA LYS A 29 71.53 35.28 -11.38
C LYS A 29 70.16 35.91 -11.12
N ALA A 30 69.20 35.13 -10.63
CA ALA A 30 67.86 35.59 -10.28
C ALA A 30 67.89 36.59 -9.12
N TYR A 31 68.67 36.30 -8.07
CA TYR A 31 68.88 37.23 -6.96
C TYR A 31 69.38 38.58 -7.46
N ARG A 32 70.45 38.61 -8.28
CA ARG A 32 70.98 39.88 -8.82
C ARG A 32 69.94 40.65 -9.62
N LYS A 33 69.17 39.97 -10.48
CA LYS A 33 68.12 40.58 -11.31
C LYS A 33 67.02 41.21 -10.45
N ILE A 34 66.54 40.46 -9.46
CA ILE A 34 65.38 40.85 -8.65
C ILE A 34 65.77 41.84 -7.55
N ALA A 35 66.97 41.71 -6.97
CA ALA A 35 67.55 42.67 -6.03
C ALA A 35 67.70 44.05 -6.66
N LEU A 36 68.15 44.13 -7.92
CA LEU A 36 68.18 45.39 -8.68
C LEU A 36 66.77 45.93 -8.93
N LYS A 37 65.81 45.08 -9.29
CA LYS A 37 64.41 45.49 -9.51
C LYS A 37 63.79 46.12 -8.26
N TRP A 38 64.05 45.57 -7.07
CA TRP A 38 63.49 46.03 -5.79
C TRP A 38 64.44 46.88 -4.95
N HIS A 39 65.53 47.40 -5.52
CA HIS A 39 66.45 48.24 -4.77
C HIS A 39 65.75 49.57 -4.40
N PRO A 40 65.87 50.07 -3.15
CA PRO A 40 65.19 51.30 -2.71
C PRO A 40 65.64 52.54 -3.50
N ASP A 41 66.87 52.54 -4.02
CA ASP A 41 67.39 53.62 -4.87
C ASP A 41 66.68 53.68 -6.24
N LYS A 42 66.31 52.53 -6.81
CA LYS A 42 65.60 52.46 -8.11
C LYS A 42 64.09 52.66 -7.97
N ASN A 43 63.56 52.67 -6.75
CA ASN A 43 62.13 52.79 -6.46
C ASN A 43 61.88 53.94 -5.46
N PRO A 44 62.22 55.20 -5.80
CA PRO A 44 62.12 56.32 -4.88
C PRO A 44 60.68 56.63 -4.43
N ASP A 45 59.68 56.31 -5.27
CA ASP A 45 58.26 56.56 -4.99
C ASP A 45 57.62 55.52 -4.06
N ARG A 46 58.22 54.33 -3.95
CA ARG A 46 57.67 53.18 -3.21
C ARG A 46 58.73 52.53 -2.32
N LYS A 47 59.46 53.36 -1.58
CA LYS A 47 60.61 52.92 -0.78
C LYS A 47 60.25 51.86 0.24
N GLU A 48 59.12 51.97 0.95
CA GLU A 48 58.75 50.95 1.95
C GLU A 48 58.47 49.60 1.29
N PHE A 49 57.67 49.57 0.22
CA PHE A 49 57.33 48.34 -0.48
C PHE A 49 58.56 47.69 -1.13
N ALA A 50 59.42 48.49 -1.77
CA ALA A 50 60.67 48.01 -2.34
C ALA A 50 61.59 47.41 -1.26
N THR A 51 61.69 48.06 -0.09
CA THR A 51 62.46 47.55 1.05
C THR A 51 61.93 46.22 1.56
N GLN A 52 60.61 46.07 1.69
CA GLN A 52 59.99 44.80 2.11
C GLN A 52 60.24 43.68 1.09
N MET A 53 60.07 43.96 -0.20
CA MET A 53 60.34 42.99 -1.27
C MET A 53 61.82 42.63 -1.33
N PHE A 54 62.73 43.60 -1.20
CA PHE A 54 64.17 43.38 -1.15
C PHE A 54 64.57 42.49 0.04
N LEU A 55 63.93 42.68 1.20
CA LEU A 55 64.13 41.81 2.36
C LEU A 55 63.64 40.38 2.11
N LYS A 56 62.49 40.19 1.46
CA LYS A 56 62.00 38.86 1.05
C LYS A 56 62.96 38.18 0.08
N VAL A 57 63.44 38.92 -0.92
CA VAL A 57 64.41 38.45 -1.93
C VAL A 57 65.74 38.05 -1.29
N SER A 58 66.24 38.85 -0.35
CA SER A 58 67.47 38.55 0.40
C SER A 58 67.33 37.28 1.25
N ARG A 59 66.19 37.13 1.94
CA ARG A 59 65.88 35.92 2.72
C ARG A 59 65.71 34.69 1.82
N ALA A 60 65.05 34.83 0.68
CA ALA A 60 64.91 33.76 -0.31
C ALA A 60 66.28 33.27 -0.80
N PHE A 61 67.17 34.21 -1.13
CA PHE A 61 68.54 33.91 -1.53
C PHE A 61 69.34 33.25 -0.40
N GLU A 62 69.25 33.71 0.85
CA GLU A 62 69.91 33.09 2.01
C GLU A 62 69.56 31.59 2.14
N ILE A 63 68.30 31.22 1.87
CA ILE A 63 67.84 29.82 1.93
C ILE A 63 68.26 29.02 0.71
N LEU A 64 68.13 29.58 -0.48
CA LEU A 64 68.37 28.86 -1.73
C LEU A 64 69.86 28.78 -2.11
N SER A 65 70.70 29.66 -1.57
CA SER A 65 72.15 29.68 -1.84
C SER A 65 72.93 28.65 -1.03
N ASP A 66 72.47 28.32 0.18
CA ASP A 66 73.05 27.24 0.99
C ASP A 66 72.34 25.91 0.69
N SER A 67 73.10 24.94 0.17
CA SER A 67 72.58 23.61 -0.14
C SER A 67 71.93 22.92 1.07
N ALA A 68 72.47 23.14 2.28
CA ALA A 68 71.90 22.55 3.49
C ALA A 68 70.56 23.20 3.87
N ALA A 69 70.49 24.53 3.82
CA ALA A 69 69.24 25.27 4.06
C ALA A 69 68.16 24.97 3.01
N ARG A 70 68.53 24.88 1.72
CA ARG A 70 67.62 24.50 0.63
C ARG A 70 67.07 23.10 0.84
N GLY A 71 67.94 22.12 1.11
CA GLY A 71 67.52 20.75 1.39
C GLY A 71 66.57 20.65 2.59
N ALA A 72 66.84 21.39 3.68
CA ALA A 72 65.95 21.44 4.84
C ALA A 72 64.59 22.07 4.52
N TYR A 73 64.56 23.13 3.69
CA TYR A 73 63.33 23.76 3.25
C TYR A 73 62.48 22.83 2.38
N ASP A 74 63.10 22.16 1.41
CA ASP A 74 62.44 21.22 0.51
C ASP A 74 61.85 20.03 1.28
N GLN A 75 62.57 19.50 2.28
CA GLN A 75 62.06 18.45 3.17
C GLN A 75 60.81 18.90 3.94
N VAL A 76 60.79 20.14 4.44
CA VAL A 76 59.63 20.69 5.16
C VAL A 76 58.42 20.85 4.22
N ILE A 77 58.61 21.33 2.99
CA ILE A 77 57.52 21.41 2.01
C ILE A 77 57.03 20.00 1.67
N ALA A 78 57.93 19.08 1.38
CA ALA A 78 57.59 17.69 1.05
C ALA A 78 56.76 17.06 2.18
N ALA A 79 57.17 17.22 3.44
CA ALA A 79 56.42 16.74 4.60
C ALA A 79 55.03 17.40 4.73
N LYS A 80 54.92 18.72 4.51
CA LYS A 80 53.62 19.42 4.52
C LYS A 80 52.70 18.88 3.42
N SER A 81 53.20 18.74 2.20
CA SER A 81 52.42 18.21 1.06
C SER A 81 51.99 16.77 1.30
N ALA A 82 52.88 15.92 1.82
CA ALA A 82 52.56 14.53 2.18
C ALA A 82 51.48 14.44 3.26
N LYS A 83 51.50 15.32 4.27
CA LYS A 83 50.46 15.40 5.30
C LYS A 83 49.10 15.76 4.71
N VAL A 84 49.05 16.71 3.79
CA VAL A 84 47.81 17.10 3.09
C VAL A 84 47.28 15.93 2.26
N LEU A 85 48.13 15.26 1.49
CA LEU A 85 47.76 14.09 0.69
C LEU A 85 47.25 12.93 1.57
N TYR A 86 47.87 12.69 2.73
CA TYR A 86 47.40 11.69 3.69
C TYR A 86 46.01 12.01 4.23
N ALA A 87 45.76 13.28 4.57
CA ALA A 87 44.46 13.73 5.06
C ALA A 87 43.37 13.61 3.98
N GLN A 88 43.67 13.98 2.74
CA GLN A 88 42.76 13.84 1.59
C GLN A 88 42.42 12.37 1.35
N ARG A 89 43.43 11.48 1.27
CA ARG A 89 43.20 10.04 1.09
C ARG A 89 42.35 9.45 2.20
N ARG A 90 42.60 9.85 3.46
CA ARG A 90 41.78 9.42 4.59
C ARG A 90 40.32 9.85 4.40
N GLN A 91 40.06 11.10 4.06
CA GLN A 91 38.71 11.59 3.78
C GLN A 91 38.06 10.85 2.60
N GLU A 92 38.79 10.57 1.53
CA GLU A 92 38.29 9.79 0.39
C GLU A 92 37.89 8.37 0.81
N THR A 93 38.73 7.69 1.59
CA THR A 93 38.42 6.34 2.10
C THR A 93 37.22 6.35 3.06
N GLU A 94 37.11 7.36 3.92
CA GLU A 94 35.96 7.55 4.81
C GLU A 94 34.69 7.85 4.01
N ASN A 95 34.76 8.71 2.99
CA ASN A 95 33.66 9.02 2.09
C ASN A 95 33.21 7.78 1.31
N ALA A 96 34.16 6.99 0.80
CA ALA A 96 33.87 5.74 0.10
C ALA A 96 33.23 4.70 1.04
N ASN A 97 33.74 4.55 2.27
CA ASN A 97 33.18 3.65 3.27
C ASN A 97 31.76 4.06 3.67
N ARG A 98 31.51 5.36 3.90
CA ARG A 98 30.17 5.89 4.19
C ARG A 98 29.21 5.65 3.04
N ARG A 99 29.65 5.88 1.80
CA ARG A 99 28.85 5.62 0.60
C ARG A 99 28.46 4.15 0.50
N ARG A 100 29.43 3.23 0.66
CA ARG A 100 29.19 1.78 0.65
C ARG A 100 28.23 1.35 1.75
N LEU A 101 28.41 1.87 2.97
CA LEU A 101 27.54 1.54 4.10
C LEU A 101 26.09 2.01 3.83
N ARG A 102 25.91 3.20 3.25
CA ARG A 102 24.60 3.70 2.85
C ARG A 102 23.95 2.83 1.77
N GLU A 103 24.68 2.53 0.70
CA GLU A 103 24.18 1.70 -0.41
C GLU A 103 23.80 0.29 0.08
N GLU A 104 24.58 -0.31 0.98
CA GLU A 104 24.27 -1.61 1.60
C GLU A 104 23.04 -1.57 2.53
N LEU A 105 22.88 -0.51 3.33
CA LEU A 105 21.69 -0.31 4.17
C LEU A 105 20.43 -0.17 3.32
N GLU A 106 20.48 0.71 2.31
CA GLU A 106 19.37 0.95 1.39
C GLU A 106 18.97 -0.34 0.64
N ARG A 107 19.96 -1.13 0.22
CA ARG A 107 19.71 -2.46 -0.37
C ARG A 107 19.02 -3.40 0.60
N ARG A 108 19.50 -3.53 1.84
CA ARG A 108 18.86 -4.39 2.86
C ARG A 108 17.44 -3.94 3.18
N GLU A 109 17.22 -2.63 3.31
CA GLU A 109 15.89 -2.06 3.56
C GLU A 109 14.93 -2.33 2.40
N ALA A 110 15.40 -2.18 1.14
CA ALA A 110 14.62 -2.52 -0.05
C ALA A 110 14.30 -4.02 -0.13
N GLU A 111 15.28 -4.89 0.13
CA GLU A 111 15.07 -6.35 0.17
C GLU A 111 14.07 -6.75 1.26
N ALA A 112 14.14 -6.14 2.45
CA ALA A 112 13.19 -6.36 3.54
C ALA A 112 11.78 -5.84 3.20
N ALA A 113 11.67 -4.70 2.53
CA ALA A 113 10.40 -4.14 2.07
C ALA A 113 9.73 -5.04 1.02
N ILE A 114 10.50 -5.51 0.02
CA ILE A 114 10.02 -6.46 -1.00
C ILE A 114 9.54 -7.75 -0.34
N LYS A 115 10.32 -8.31 0.59
CA LYS A 115 9.93 -9.52 1.32
C LYS A 115 8.61 -9.32 2.08
N THR A 116 8.47 -8.20 2.79
CA THR A 116 7.25 -7.89 3.53
C THR A 116 6.04 -7.76 2.61
N GLN A 117 6.21 -7.18 1.42
CA GLN A 117 5.16 -7.10 0.41
C GLN A 117 4.76 -8.48 -0.11
N LEU A 118 5.73 -9.33 -0.46
CA LEU A 118 5.47 -10.70 -0.91
C LEU A 118 4.74 -11.54 0.14
N ASP A 119 5.18 -11.46 1.40
CA ASP A 119 4.54 -12.15 2.52
C ASP A 119 3.08 -11.66 2.70
N ALA A 120 2.83 -10.36 2.54
CA ALA A 120 1.48 -9.78 2.60
C ALA A 120 0.60 -10.20 1.40
N GLU A 121 1.13 -10.20 0.19
CA GLU A 121 0.43 -10.69 -1.02
C GLU A 121 0.06 -12.17 -0.90
N GLU A 122 0.96 -12.99 -0.36
CA GLU A 122 0.69 -14.40 -0.11
C GLU A 122 -0.41 -14.58 0.95
N ALA A 123 -0.39 -13.79 2.02
CA ALA A 123 -1.43 -13.79 3.04
C ALA A 123 -2.81 -13.42 2.46
N VAL A 124 -2.89 -12.39 1.62
CA VAL A 124 -4.14 -12.00 0.91
C VAL A 124 -4.63 -13.13 0.01
N LYS A 125 -3.75 -13.72 -0.80
CA LYS A 125 -4.10 -14.83 -1.69
C LYS A 125 -4.60 -16.06 -0.93
N ASN A 126 -4.00 -16.37 0.22
CA ASN A 126 -4.46 -17.47 1.07
C ASN A 126 -5.81 -17.18 1.70
N PHE A 127 -6.05 -15.93 2.13
CA PHE A 127 -7.34 -15.49 2.63
C PHE A 127 -8.45 -15.58 1.56
N GLU A 128 -8.17 -15.13 0.33
CA GLU A 128 -9.12 -15.20 -0.78
C GLU A 128 -9.55 -16.64 -1.10
N LYS A 129 -8.60 -17.58 -1.09
CA LYS A 129 -8.91 -19.01 -1.27
C LYS A 129 -9.83 -19.54 -0.16
N GLU A 130 -9.62 -19.10 1.08
CA GLU A 130 -10.42 -19.53 2.21
C GLU A 130 -11.85 -18.96 2.15
N VAL A 131 -11.99 -17.69 1.77
CA VAL A 131 -13.30 -17.07 1.51
C VAL A 131 -14.05 -17.83 0.42
N GLU A 132 -13.37 -18.21 -0.66
CA GLU A 132 -13.97 -18.97 -1.75
C GLU A 132 -14.39 -20.38 -1.32
N ARG A 133 -13.59 -21.06 -0.48
CA ARG A 133 -13.95 -22.34 0.14
C ARG A 133 -15.23 -22.21 0.96
N LEU A 134 -15.30 -21.22 1.85
CA LEU A 134 -16.46 -20.97 2.70
C LEU A 134 -17.71 -20.63 1.90
N ARG A 135 -17.59 -19.84 0.82
CA ARG A 135 -18.70 -19.55 -0.10
C ARG A 135 -19.26 -20.81 -0.74
N LYS A 136 -18.39 -21.71 -1.22
CA LYS A 136 -18.80 -23.00 -1.81
C LYS A 136 -19.47 -23.91 -0.78
N GLU A 137 -18.93 -23.97 0.44
CA GLU A 137 -19.53 -24.76 1.53
C GLU A 137 -20.89 -24.21 1.95
N GLY A 138 -21.00 -22.89 2.12
CA GLY A 138 -22.26 -22.21 2.38
C GLY A 138 -23.29 -22.46 1.27
N SER A 139 -22.89 -22.35 0.01
CA SER A 139 -23.78 -22.60 -1.14
C SER A 139 -24.30 -24.04 -1.18
N LYS A 140 -23.43 -25.03 -0.91
CA LYS A 140 -23.83 -26.44 -0.87
C LYS A 140 -24.80 -26.72 0.28
N LEU A 141 -24.58 -26.10 1.44
CA LEU A 141 -25.46 -26.24 2.59
C LEU A 141 -26.85 -25.67 2.29
N LEU A 142 -26.92 -24.47 1.71
CA LEU A 142 -28.17 -23.84 1.31
C LEU A 142 -28.91 -24.66 0.24
N GLN A 143 -28.18 -25.22 -0.72
CA GLN A 143 -28.77 -26.10 -1.73
C GLN A 143 -29.38 -27.35 -1.09
N LYS A 144 -28.66 -28.00 -0.18
CA LYS A 144 -29.16 -29.17 0.54
C LYS A 144 -30.39 -28.83 1.39
N GLU A 145 -30.40 -27.67 2.03
CA GLU A 145 -31.54 -27.21 2.82
C GLU A 145 -32.76 -26.92 1.93
N ARG A 146 -32.55 -26.29 0.77
CA ARG A 146 -33.60 -26.08 -0.23
C ARG A 146 -34.17 -27.41 -0.73
N GLU A 147 -33.33 -28.39 -1.04
CA GLU A 147 -33.75 -29.74 -1.44
C GLU A 147 -34.54 -30.46 -0.32
N ASN A 148 -34.14 -30.29 0.94
CA ASN A 148 -34.86 -30.85 2.08
C ASN A 148 -36.25 -30.21 2.24
N ILE A 149 -36.32 -28.88 2.16
CA ILE A 149 -37.58 -28.12 2.21
C ILE A 149 -38.49 -28.53 1.04
N GLU A 150 -37.97 -28.64 -0.18
CA GLU A 150 -38.74 -29.08 -1.35
C GLU A 150 -39.31 -30.49 -1.15
N LYS A 151 -38.54 -31.43 -0.58
CA LYS A 151 -39.03 -32.78 -0.24
C LYS A 151 -40.09 -32.75 0.85
N GLU A 152 -39.93 -31.90 1.86
CA GLU A 152 -40.92 -31.75 2.93
C GLU A 152 -42.22 -31.14 2.40
N VAL A 153 -42.14 -30.10 1.58
CA VAL A 153 -43.28 -29.50 0.89
C VAL A 153 -43.95 -30.51 -0.04
N HIS A 154 -43.18 -31.29 -0.82
CA HIS A 154 -43.74 -32.28 -1.74
C HIS A 154 -44.42 -33.45 -1.00
N SER A 155 -43.83 -33.93 0.08
CA SER A 155 -44.43 -35.00 0.92
C SER A 155 -45.70 -34.51 1.63
N LYS A 156 -45.68 -33.28 2.17
CA LYS A 156 -46.88 -32.65 2.74
C LYS A 156 -47.95 -32.41 1.68
N ALA A 157 -47.60 -31.93 0.49
CA ALA A 157 -48.54 -31.72 -0.61
C ALA A 157 -49.19 -33.04 -1.08
N ASN A 158 -48.45 -34.15 -1.13
CA ASN A 158 -49.02 -35.47 -1.45
C ASN A 158 -49.92 -36.02 -0.32
N SER A 159 -49.74 -35.57 0.93
CA SER A 159 -50.62 -35.92 2.04
C SER A 159 -51.92 -35.09 2.09
N VAL A 160 -51.96 -33.95 1.39
CA VAL A 160 -53.21 -33.21 1.15
C VAL A 160 -53.97 -33.98 0.08
N GLY A 161 -54.79 -34.91 0.55
CA GLY A 161 -55.45 -35.92 -0.27
C GLY A 161 -56.23 -35.32 -1.43
N LYS A 162 -55.96 -35.82 -2.64
CA LYS A 162 -56.90 -35.76 -3.75
C LYS A 162 -58.21 -36.40 -3.29
N VAL A 163 -59.24 -35.59 -3.08
CA VAL A 163 -60.57 -36.09 -2.76
C VAL A 163 -61.30 -36.33 -4.07
N ALA A 164 -62.22 -37.30 -4.11
CA ALA A 164 -62.95 -37.68 -5.34
C ALA A 164 -63.58 -36.47 -6.07
N PHE A 165 -63.93 -35.43 -5.33
CA PHE A 165 -64.64 -34.24 -5.83
C PHE A 165 -63.73 -33.11 -6.31
N GLY A 166 -62.45 -33.10 -5.92
CA GLY A 166 -61.55 -31.97 -6.21
C GLY A 166 -60.36 -31.85 -5.27
N ASP A 167 -59.57 -30.82 -5.53
CA ASP A 167 -58.35 -30.48 -4.79
C ASP A 167 -58.68 -29.40 -3.75
N ILE A 168 -58.69 -29.75 -2.46
CA ILE A 168 -59.04 -28.83 -1.36
C ILE A 168 -57.86 -27.89 -1.09
N SER A 169 -58.08 -26.58 -1.14
CA SER A 169 -57.08 -25.54 -0.82
C SER A 169 -57.02 -25.25 0.69
N VAL A 170 -58.17 -25.16 1.35
CA VAL A 170 -58.29 -24.76 2.76
C VAL A 170 -59.39 -25.56 3.44
N ILE A 171 -59.13 -26.05 4.66
CA ILE A 171 -60.13 -26.63 5.56
C ILE A 171 -60.18 -25.78 6.83
N VAL A 172 -61.33 -25.22 7.13
CA VAL A 172 -61.58 -24.48 8.38
C VAL A 172 -62.58 -25.26 9.22
N VAL A 173 -62.14 -25.85 10.34
CA VAL A 173 -63.01 -26.59 11.27
C VAL A 173 -63.33 -25.71 12.48
N SER A 174 -64.60 -25.63 12.88
CA SER A 174 -64.98 -24.86 14.07
C SER A 174 -64.46 -25.52 15.35
N LYS A 175 -63.70 -24.76 16.16
CA LYS A 175 -63.21 -25.22 17.47
C LYS A 175 -64.33 -25.30 18.53
N ALA A 176 -65.38 -24.48 18.38
CA ALA A 176 -66.48 -24.36 19.34
C ALA A 176 -67.71 -25.19 18.97
N GLY A 177 -67.98 -25.39 17.68
CA GLY A 177 -69.10 -26.18 17.17
C GLY A 177 -68.58 -27.44 16.49
N LYS A 178 -68.44 -28.54 17.25
CA LYS A 178 -68.07 -29.84 16.67
C LYS A 178 -69.14 -30.26 15.67
N GLY A 179 -68.75 -30.55 14.43
CA GLY A 179 -69.66 -30.99 13.36
C GLY A 179 -69.82 -30.05 12.16
N SER A 180 -69.06 -28.95 12.09
CA SER A 180 -69.06 -28.06 10.92
C SER A 180 -67.65 -27.74 10.45
N ALA A 181 -67.45 -27.80 9.13
CA ALA A 181 -66.22 -27.41 8.46
C ALA A 181 -66.55 -26.60 7.20
N MET A 182 -65.75 -25.58 6.91
CA MET A 182 -65.76 -24.90 5.62
C MET A 182 -64.60 -25.45 4.80
N LEU A 183 -64.87 -25.80 3.55
CA LEU A 183 -63.88 -26.27 2.61
C LEU A 183 -63.82 -25.27 1.46
N ASP A 184 -62.60 -24.86 1.12
CA ASP A 184 -62.32 -24.16 -0.13
C ASP A 184 -61.64 -25.15 -1.08
N PHE A 185 -62.04 -25.12 -2.35
CA PHE A 185 -61.52 -26.02 -3.38
C PHE A 185 -60.70 -25.19 -4.38
N GLN A 186 -59.45 -25.56 -4.59
CA GLN A 186 -58.63 -25.01 -5.66
C GLN A 186 -59.18 -25.40 -7.03
N THR A 187 -59.68 -26.63 -7.15
CA THR A 187 -60.27 -27.14 -8.39
C THR A 187 -61.37 -28.13 -8.03
N LEU A 188 -62.55 -27.95 -8.62
CA LEU A 188 -63.70 -28.80 -8.38
C LEU A 188 -63.96 -29.64 -9.62
N ARG A 189 -63.81 -30.96 -9.50
CA ARG A 189 -63.90 -31.94 -10.59
C ARG A 189 -65.33 -32.49 -10.71
N ASP A 190 -65.91 -32.83 -9.56
CA ASP A 190 -67.23 -33.45 -9.49
C ASP A 190 -68.14 -32.71 -8.49
N LEU A 191 -68.83 -31.70 -9.00
CA LEU A 191 -69.82 -30.90 -8.30
C LEU A 191 -71.08 -31.70 -8.00
N GLU A 192 -71.46 -32.61 -8.88
CA GLU A 192 -72.64 -33.45 -8.72
C GLU A 192 -72.42 -34.51 -7.66
N GLY A 193 -71.31 -35.26 -7.74
CA GLY A 193 -70.89 -36.19 -6.71
C GLY A 193 -70.83 -35.52 -5.34
N LEU A 194 -70.19 -34.36 -5.23
CA LEU A 194 -70.11 -33.62 -3.96
C LEU A 194 -71.49 -33.21 -3.45
N SER A 195 -72.41 -32.81 -4.33
CA SER A 195 -73.76 -32.43 -3.93
C SER A 195 -74.61 -33.64 -3.48
N ASN A 196 -74.26 -34.84 -3.95
CA ASN A 196 -74.92 -36.09 -3.64
C ASN A 196 -74.30 -36.81 -2.44
N GLU A 197 -73.18 -36.32 -1.91
CA GLU A 197 -72.56 -36.86 -0.70
C GLU A 197 -73.46 -36.66 0.52
N SER A 198 -74.09 -37.74 0.97
CA SER A 198 -74.93 -37.77 2.16
C SER A 198 -74.15 -38.09 3.44
N GLY A 199 -72.86 -38.38 3.36
CA GLY A 199 -72.05 -38.85 4.49
C GLY A 199 -72.29 -40.32 4.86
N LEU A 200 -71.83 -40.71 6.04
CA LEU A 200 -72.02 -42.06 6.59
C LEU A 200 -73.46 -42.24 7.08
N ALA A 201 -73.99 -43.46 7.03
CA ALA A 201 -75.35 -43.76 7.50
C ALA A 201 -75.60 -43.34 8.96
N GLU A 202 -74.58 -43.44 9.82
CA GLU A 202 -74.62 -43.07 11.24
C GLU A 202 -74.47 -41.55 11.50
N ALA A 203 -74.02 -40.79 10.50
CA ALA A 203 -73.70 -39.38 10.62
C ALA A 203 -73.89 -38.66 9.27
N PRO A 204 -75.14 -38.28 8.93
CA PRO A 204 -75.42 -37.65 7.66
C PRO A 204 -74.70 -36.30 7.55
N LEU A 205 -74.07 -36.07 6.40
CA LEU A 205 -73.42 -34.81 6.08
C LEU A 205 -74.39 -33.92 5.29
N LYS A 206 -74.40 -32.63 5.63
CA LYS A 206 -75.12 -31.60 4.88
C LYS A 206 -74.11 -30.63 4.28
N ILE A 207 -74.10 -30.54 2.96
CA ILE A 207 -73.22 -29.64 2.22
C ILE A 207 -74.02 -28.42 1.80
N THR A 208 -73.52 -27.24 2.17
CA THR A 208 -74.12 -25.94 1.81
C THR A 208 -73.06 -25.05 1.18
N TRP A 209 -73.38 -24.45 0.05
CA TRP A 209 -72.53 -23.45 -0.59
C TRP A 209 -72.63 -22.12 0.16
N LEU A 210 -71.48 -21.50 0.46
CA LEU A 210 -71.42 -20.16 1.06
C LEU A 210 -71.66 -19.04 0.04
N SER A 211 -71.56 -19.36 -1.25
CA SER A 211 -71.73 -18.47 -2.39
C SER A 211 -72.62 -19.14 -3.43
N GLU A 212 -72.89 -18.47 -4.56
CA GLU A 212 -73.64 -19.11 -5.65
C GLU A 212 -72.98 -20.41 -6.10
N ARG A 213 -73.82 -21.42 -6.39
CA ARG A 213 -73.35 -22.71 -6.87
C ARG A 213 -72.54 -22.51 -8.16
N PRO A 214 -71.28 -22.98 -8.24
CA PRO A 214 -70.48 -22.89 -9.45
C PRO A 214 -71.23 -23.57 -10.60
N LYS A 215 -71.42 -22.85 -11.72
CA LYS A 215 -71.97 -23.43 -12.95
C LYS A 215 -70.79 -23.98 -13.75
N TYR A 216 -70.89 -25.22 -14.23
CA TYR A 216 -69.92 -25.78 -15.18
C TYR A 216 -69.88 -24.90 -16.43
N SER A 217 -68.80 -24.12 -16.58
CA SER A 217 -68.51 -23.39 -17.80
C SER A 217 -67.64 -24.28 -18.68
N THR A 218 -68.24 -24.86 -19.72
CA THR A 218 -67.52 -25.56 -20.78
C THR A 218 -66.82 -24.57 -21.71
N PHE A 219 -65.88 -23.74 -21.25
CA PHE A 219 -65.01 -23.00 -22.18
C PHE A 219 -63.59 -22.82 -21.66
N SER A 220 -62.70 -23.48 -22.41
CA SER A 220 -61.27 -23.27 -22.61
C SER A 220 -60.85 -21.79 -22.52
N SER A 221 -60.26 -21.41 -21.39
CA SER A 221 -59.23 -20.38 -21.33
C SER A 221 -58.54 -20.45 -19.97
N ILE A 222 -57.34 -21.03 -19.93
CA ILE A 222 -56.46 -20.99 -18.77
C ILE A 222 -56.14 -19.51 -18.50
N PRO A 223 -56.48 -18.96 -17.33
CA PRO A 223 -55.93 -17.67 -16.95
C PRO A 223 -54.43 -17.87 -16.78
N LYS A 224 -53.62 -17.21 -17.64
CA LYS A 224 -52.16 -17.14 -17.45
C LYS A 224 -51.90 -16.72 -16.01
N GLN A 225 -51.22 -17.55 -15.25
CA GLN A 225 -50.72 -17.16 -13.93
C GLN A 225 -49.94 -15.85 -14.08
N PRO A 226 -50.12 -14.89 -13.15
CA PRO A 226 -49.31 -13.69 -13.16
C PRO A 226 -47.86 -14.12 -13.13
N GLN A 227 -47.10 -13.75 -14.18
CA GLN A 227 -45.66 -13.87 -14.14
C GLN A 227 -45.18 -12.99 -13.00
N THR A 228 -44.84 -13.59 -11.86
CA THR A 228 -44.04 -12.95 -10.85
C THR A 228 -42.73 -12.58 -11.53
N LYS A 229 -42.57 -11.28 -11.83
CA LYS A 229 -41.27 -10.75 -12.22
C LYS A 229 -40.34 -11.01 -11.05
N GLU A 230 -39.53 -12.05 -11.16
CA GLU A 230 -38.31 -12.14 -10.37
C GLU A 230 -37.47 -10.92 -10.79
N VAL A 231 -37.49 -9.89 -9.95
CA VAL A 231 -36.58 -8.77 -10.09
C VAL A 231 -35.21 -9.31 -9.71
N TYR A 232 -34.41 -9.65 -10.73
CA TYR A 232 -32.99 -9.89 -10.55
C TYR A 232 -32.35 -8.56 -10.14
N VAL A 233 -32.18 -8.39 -8.83
CA VAL A 233 -31.32 -7.33 -8.29
C VAL A 233 -29.91 -7.66 -8.75
N SER A 234 -29.30 -6.79 -9.55
CA SER A 234 -27.94 -7.02 -10.02
C SER A 234 -27.00 -7.08 -8.81
N HIS A 235 -25.91 -7.84 -8.91
CA HIS A 235 -24.93 -7.96 -7.83
C HIS A 235 -24.44 -6.58 -7.35
N SER A 236 -24.36 -5.60 -8.25
CA SER A 236 -24.02 -4.21 -7.92
C SER A 236 -25.04 -3.54 -6.97
N GLN A 237 -26.33 -3.73 -7.19
CA GLN A 237 -27.38 -3.13 -6.34
C GLN A 237 -27.39 -3.73 -4.93
N PHE A 238 -26.99 -5.00 -4.78
CA PHE A 238 -26.87 -5.64 -3.48
C PHE A 238 -25.64 -5.12 -2.70
N LEU A 239 -24.51 -4.91 -3.40
CA LEU A 239 -23.29 -4.33 -2.82
C LEU A 239 -23.52 -2.91 -2.29
N ASP A 240 -24.26 -2.07 -3.03
CA ASP A 240 -24.58 -0.71 -2.59
C ASP A 240 -25.43 -0.70 -1.31
N PHE A 241 -26.39 -1.62 -1.20
CA PHE A 241 -27.22 -1.77 -0.01
C PHE A 241 -26.42 -2.26 1.21
N GLU A 242 -25.54 -3.26 1.04
CA GLU A 242 -24.65 -3.72 2.12
C GLU A 242 -23.71 -2.60 2.59
N GLN A 243 -23.15 -1.80 1.69
CA GLN A 243 -22.30 -0.66 2.04
C GLN A 243 -23.06 0.40 2.84
N GLU A 244 -24.29 0.73 2.46
CA GLU A 244 -25.13 1.69 3.20
C GLU A 244 -25.45 1.20 4.62
N VAL A 245 -25.81 -0.08 4.76
CA VAL A 245 -26.10 -0.70 6.06
C VAL A 245 -24.85 -0.71 6.95
N LEU A 246 -23.68 -1.06 6.41
CA LEU A 246 -22.41 -1.02 7.14
C LEU A 246 -22.04 0.40 7.58
N ALA A 247 -22.18 1.41 6.70
CA ALA A 247 -21.93 2.81 7.06
C ALA A 247 -22.85 3.29 8.19
N LYS A 248 -24.11 2.85 8.19
CA LYS A 248 -25.09 3.17 9.23
C LYS A 248 -24.74 2.51 10.56
N MET A 249 -24.22 1.28 10.54
CA MET A 249 -23.71 0.61 11.75
C MET A 249 -22.44 1.27 12.30
N ILE A 250 -21.47 1.62 11.45
CA ILE A 250 -20.21 2.27 11.88
C ILE A 250 -20.52 3.65 12.51
N SER A 251 -21.40 4.44 11.89
CA SER A 251 -21.81 5.75 12.44
C SER A 251 -22.66 5.63 13.71
N GLY A 252 -23.43 4.54 13.86
CA GLY A 252 -24.12 4.22 15.12
C GLY A 252 -23.15 3.85 16.24
N SER A 253 -22.09 3.08 15.92
CA SER A 253 -21.11 2.63 16.90
C SER A 253 -20.19 3.77 17.37
N LYS A 254 -19.85 4.72 16.48
CA LYS A 254 -19.10 5.94 16.87
C LYS A 254 -19.88 6.81 17.87
N ARG A 255 -21.20 6.95 17.69
CA ARG A 255 -22.05 7.72 18.63
C ARG A 255 -22.12 7.12 20.04
N LYS A 256 -21.95 5.80 20.17
CA LYS A 256 -21.89 5.15 21.50
C LYS A 256 -20.54 5.30 22.20
N PHE A 257 -19.51 5.78 21.53
CA PHE A 257 -18.18 5.98 22.10
C PHE A 257 -17.91 7.44 22.49
N ASP A 258 -18.61 8.40 21.88
CA ASP A 258 -18.48 9.83 22.19
C ASP A 258 -19.48 10.31 23.29
N GLU A 259 -20.40 9.46 23.76
CA GLU A 259 -21.37 9.76 24.85
C GLU A 259 -21.04 9.10 26.21
N THR A 260 -19.83 8.54 26.36
CA THR A 260 -19.28 8.00 27.63
C THR A 260 -17.97 8.67 27.99
#